data_AF-A0A7V3FD16-F1
#
_entry.id   AF-A0A7V3FD16-F1
#
_cell.length_a   1.000
_cell.length_b   1.000
_cell.length_c   1.000
_cell.angle_alpha   90.00
_cell.angle_beta   90.00
_cell.angle_gamma   90.00
#
_symmetry.space_group_name_H-M   'P 1'
#
loop_
_entity.id
_entity.type
_entity.pdbx_description
1 polymer ?
#
loop_
_entity_poly.entity_id
_entity_poly.type
_entity_poly.pdbx_seq_one_letter_code
_entity_poly.pdbx_strand_id
1 'polypeptide(L)'
;MEERSTQDVRCPVCGRGVLADVGYASRVMSSTSPWQDPDAREVRRYSCGHEWVGPSLARAEAEDLTVERRASEETVGSVDPEDENGGA
;
A
#
# COMPACT_ATOMS: atom_id res chain seq x y z
N MET A 1 -17.46 -6.42 -17.70
CA MET A 1 -16.60 -5.73 -16.73
C MET A 1 -17.07 -4.29 -16.73
N GLU A 2 -17.84 -3.89 -15.73
CA GLU A 2 -18.36 -2.52 -15.64
C GLU A 2 -17.19 -1.59 -15.31
N GLU A 3 -16.77 -0.82 -16.31
CA GLU A 3 -15.83 0.28 -16.16
C GLU A 3 -16.48 1.32 -15.24
N ARG A 4 -16.27 1.17 -13.93
CA ARG A 4 -16.71 2.13 -12.91
C ARG A 4 -16.08 3.48 -13.27
N SER A 5 -16.84 4.31 -13.98
CA SER A 5 -16.46 5.67 -14.35
C SER A 5 -16.34 6.52 -13.08
N THR A 6 -15.18 6.47 -12.45
CA THR A 6 -14.77 7.39 -11.37
C THR A 6 -14.49 8.80 -11.88
N GLN A 7 -14.83 9.09 -13.15
CA GLN A 7 -14.43 10.27 -13.90
C GLN A 7 -15.17 11.57 -13.51
N ASP A 8 -16.19 11.53 -12.63
CA ASP A 8 -16.95 12.73 -12.23
C ASP A 8 -16.99 12.97 -10.71
N VAL A 9 -15.95 12.56 -9.96
CA VAL A 9 -15.87 12.93 -8.54
C VAL A 9 -15.57 14.43 -8.46
N ARG A 10 -16.60 15.23 -8.16
CA ARG A 10 -16.51 16.69 -8.01
C ARG A 10 -15.80 17.07 -6.72
N CYS A 11 -15.14 18.23 -6.75
CA CYS A 11 -14.54 18.82 -5.56
C CYS A 11 -15.61 19.11 -4.49
N PRO A 12 -15.52 18.51 -3.29
CA PRO A 12 -16.50 18.75 -2.23
C PRO A 12 -16.39 20.14 -1.61
N VAL A 13 -15.28 20.85 -1.85
CA VAL A 13 -15.04 22.20 -1.30
C VAL A 13 -15.73 23.28 -2.13
N CYS A 14 -15.64 23.22 -3.46
CA CYS A 14 -16.14 24.30 -4.34
C CYS A 14 -17.06 23.83 -5.49
N GLY A 15 -17.22 22.52 -5.70
CA GLY A 15 -18.13 21.94 -6.70
C GLY A 15 -17.71 22.08 -8.18
N ARG A 16 -16.60 22.78 -8.48
CA ARG A 16 -16.19 23.10 -9.86
C ARG A 16 -15.07 22.21 -10.42
N GLY A 17 -14.16 21.75 -9.56
CA GLY A 17 -13.06 20.86 -9.98
C GLY A 17 -13.49 19.40 -10.01
N VAL A 18 -12.75 18.59 -10.78
CA VAL A 18 -12.85 17.12 -10.77
C VAL A 18 -11.62 16.52 -10.11
N LEU A 19 -11.74 15.29 -9.60
CA LEU A 19 -10.62 14.56 -9.02
C LEU A 19 -9.50 14.43 -10.06
N ALA A 20 -8.31 14.90 -9.72
CA ALA A 20 -7.15 14.90 -10.59
C ALA A 20 -6.09 13.88 -10.16
N ASP A 21 -5.91 13.69 -8.86
CA ASP A 21 -4.88 12.80 -8.31
C ASP A 21 -5.29 12.25 -6.93
N VAL A 22 -4.76 11.08 -6.57
CA VAL A 22 -4.92 10.44 -5.26
C VAL A 22 -3.57 9.99 -4.75
N GLY A 23 -3.17 10.50 -3.58
CA GLY A 23 -1.97 10.12 -2.85
C GLY A 23 -2.27 9.64 -1.44
N TYR A 24 -1.23 9.19 -0.74
CA TYR A 24 -1.29 8.81 0.67
C TYR A 24 -0.23 9.58 1.45
N ALA A 25 -0.66 10.29 2.50
CA ALA A 25 0.24 11.03 3.37
C ALA A 25 0.35 10.32 4.72
N SER A 26 1.57 9.95 5.12
CA SER A 26 1.90 9.57 6.50
C SER A 26 2.38 10.81 7.27
N ARG A 27 2.16 10.84 8.60
CA ARG A 27 2.69 11.92 9.46
C ARG A 27 4.21 11.84 9.64
N VAL A 28 4.81 10.70 9.31
CA VAL A 28 6.25 10.45 9.42
C VAL A 28 6.87 10.58 8.04
N MET A 29 7.34 11.78 7.71
CA MET A 29 8.25 12.02 6.59
C MET A 29 9.60 11.36 6.88
N SER A 30 9.67 10.02 6.84
CA SER A 30 10.94 9.29 6.84
C SER A 30 11.19 8.80 5.43
N SER A 31 11.95 9.59 4.69
CA SER A 31 12.31 9.46 3.28
C SER A 31 13.22 8.25 2.96
N THR A 32 13.19 7.17 3.74
CA THR A 32 14.16 6.07 3.66
C THR A 32 13.52 4.69 3.48
N SER A 33 12.20 4.56 3.46
CA SER A 33 11.57 3.30 3.03
C SER A 33 10.16 3.55 2.51
N PRO A 34 9.72 2.88 1.42
CA PRO A 34 8.31 2.81 1.05
C PRO A 34 7.58 1.97 2.11
N TRP A 35 7.41 2.54 3.30
CA TRP A 35 6.77 1.87 4.41
C TRP A 35 5.27 2.00 4.23
N GLN A 36 4.57 0.86 4.17
CA GLN A 36 3.13 0.83 4.29
C GLN A 36 2.76 1.30 5.71
N ASP A 37 2.53 2.60 5.85
CA ASP A 37 2.20 3.23 7.12
C ASP A 37 0.71 3.00 7.42
N PRO A 38 0.35 2.32 8.53
CA PRO A 38 -1.04 2.00 8.85
C PRO A 38 -1.86 3.24 9.20
N ASP A 39 -1.21 4.34 9.58
CA ASP A 39 -1.83 5.61 9.90
C ASP A 39 -1.90 6.57 8.69
N ALA A 40 -1.47 6.12 7.52
CA ALA A 40 -1.55 6.89 6.28
C ALA A 40 -3.00 7.22 5.95
N ARG A 41 -3.23 8.47 5.51
CA ARG A 41 -4.53 8.93 5.05
C ARG A 41 -4.52 9.18 3.57
N GLU A 42 -5.63 8.81 2.92
CA GLU A 42 -5.88 9.15 1.53
C GLU A 42 -5.96 10.68 1.38
N VAL A 43 -5.27 11.23 0.40
CA VAL A 43 -5.33 12.64 0.03
C VAL A 43 -5.76 12.73 -1.42
N ARG A 44 -6.89 13.37 -1.67
CA ARG A 44 -7.45 13.59 -3.01
C ARG A 44 -7.17 15.01 -3.44
N ARG A 45 -6.53 15.18 -4.59
CA ARG A 45 -6.27 16.49 -5.20
C ARG A 45 -7.21 16.71 -6.37
N TYR A 46 -7.84 17.88 -6.41
CA TYR A 46 -8.80 18.25 -7.45
C TYR A 46 -8.21 19.29 -8.40
N SER A 47 -8.67 19.29 -9.66
CA SER A 47 -8.19 20.21 -10.71
C SER A 47 -8.37 21.70 -10.38
N CYS A 48 -9.29 22.03 -9.48
CA CYS A 48 -9.48 23.39 -8.96
C CYS A 48 -8.45 23.82 -7.90
N GLY A 49 -7.48 22.96 -7.54
CA GLY A 49 -6.43 23.24 -6.57
C GLY A 49 -6.74 22.82 -5.13
N HIS A 50 -7.95 22.36 -4.82
CA HIS A 50 -8.27 21.86 -3.48
C HIS A 50 -7.72 20.46 -3.23
N GLU A 51 -7.28 20.26 -2.00
CA GLU A 51 -6.92 18.96 -1.45
C GLU A 51 -7.94 18.56 -0.39
N TRP A 52 -8.33 17.30 -0.41
CA TRP A 52 -9.27 16.74 0.55
C TRP A 52 -8.63 15.51 1.19
N VAL A 53 -8.56 15.52 2.52
CA VAL A 53 -8.06 14.38 3.29
C VAL A 53 -9.23 13.45 3.57
N GLY A 54 -9.12 12.24 3.07
CA GLY A 54 -10.11 11.20 3.22
C GLY A 54 -10.14 10.53 4.57
N PRO A 55 -11.10 9.59 4.75
CA PRO A 55 -11.12 8.74 5.92
C PRO A 55 -9.79 7.98 6.04
N SER A 56 -9.45 7.60 7.27
CA SER A 56 -8.28 6.74 7.49
C SER A 56 -8.49 5.39 6.80
N LEU A 57 -7.40 4.80 6.30
CA LEU A 57 -7.46 3.45 5.76
C LEU A 57 -7.99 2.48 6.82
N ALA A 58 -8.74 1.47 6.40
CA ALA A 58 -9.17 0.41 7.31
C ALA A 58 -7.93 -0.31 7.84
N ARG A 59 -7.87 -0.53 9.15
CA ARG A 59 -6.77 -1.30 9.76
C ARG A 59 -6.90 -2.76 9.35
N ALA A 60 -5.81 -3.34 8.88
CA ALA A 60 -5.71 -4.77 8.62
C ALA A 60 -5.50 -5.51 9.95
N GLU A 61 -6.57 -5.62 10.75
CA GLU A 61 -6.53 -6.38 12.01
C GLU A 61 -6.30 -7.86 11.69
N ALA A 62 -5.31 -8.48 12.34
CA ALA A 62 -4.83 -9.82 11.99
C ALA A 62 -5.93 -10.91 12.07
N GLU A 63 -6.95 -10.66 12.89
CA GLU A 63 -8.12 -11.50 13.09
C GLU A 63 -9.15 -11.47 11.94
N ASP A 64 -9.11 -10.44 11.08
CA ASP A 64 -10.02 -10.29 9.93
C ASP A 64 -9.38 -10.75 8.61
N LEU A 65 -8.07 -11.07 8.63
CA LEU A 65 -7.32 -11.44 7.45
C LEU A 65 -7.48 -12.93 7.12
N THR A 66 -8.16 -13.23 6.01
CA THR A 66 -8.12 -14.56 5.42
C THR A 66 -6.85 -14.71 4.58
N VAL A 67 -5.89 -15.51 5.05
CA VAL A 67 -4.66 -15.84 4.32
C VAL A 67 -4.68 -17.27 3.81
N GLU A 68 -4.41 -17.43 2.52
CA GLU A 68 -4.22 -18.74 1.89
C GLU A 68 -2.88 -19.33 2.36
N ARG A 69 -2.91 -20.50 2.98
CA ARG A 69 -1.70 -21.20 3.43
C ARG A 69 -1.26 -22.19 2.36
N ARG A 70 -0.10 -21.97 1.78
CA ARG A 70 0.56 -22.96 0.90
C ARG A 70 1.66 -23.66 1.69
N ALA A 71 1.69 -24.99 1.60
CA ALA A 71 2.84 -25.77 2.03
C ALA A 71 3.87 -25.74 0.88
N SER A 72 5.07 -25.22 1.15
CA SER A 72 6.17 -25.29 0.20
C SER A 72 6.91 -26.60 0.43
N GLU A 73 6.97 -27.47 -0.58
CA GLU A 73 7.60 -28.80 -0.49
C GLU A 73 9.08 -28.81 -0.93
N GLU A 74 9.65 -27.68 -1.36
CA GLU A 74 11.04 -27.62 -1.81
C GLU A 74 11.78 -26.48 -1.11
N THR A 75 12.55 -26.83 -0.07
CA THR A 75 13.65 -26.00 0.42
C THR A 75 14.93 -26.56 -0.18
N VAL A 76 15.63 -25.81 -1.02
CA VAL A 76 17.02 -26.12 -1.34
C VAL A 76 17.78 -26.14 -0.01
N GLY A 77 18.31 -27.33 0.35
CA GLY A 77 19.05 -27.50 1.60
C GLY A 77 20.14 -26.43 1.68
N SER A 78 20.19 -25.71 2.80
CA SER A 78 21.29 -24.78 3.06
C SER A 78 22.59 -25.55 2.86
N VAL A 79 23.43 -25.11 1.92
CA VAL A 79 24.78 -25.65 1.82
C VAL A 79 25.48 -25.28 3.11
N ASP A 80 25.79 -26.29 3.90
CA ASP A 80 26.51 -26.11 5.15
C ASP A 80 27.95 -25.66 4.81
N PRO A 81 28.46 -24.54 5.37
CA PRO A 81 29.78 -24.04 5.03
C PRO A 81 30.93 -24.92 5.55
N GLU A 82 30.66 -26.08 6.16
CA GLU A 82 31.69 -26.99 6.68
C GLU A 82 32.10 -28.10 5.68
N ASP A 83 31.46 -28.21 4.51
CA ASP A 83 31.89 -29.12 3.42
C ASP A 83 32.97 -28.47 2.51
N GLU A 84 34.00 -27.86 3.10
CA GLU A 84 35.23 -27.45 2.38
C GLU A 84 36.50 -27.96 3.07
N ASN A 85 36.43 -29.03 3.89
CA ASN A 85 37.64 -29.65 4.44
C ASN A 85 37.57 -31.18 4.68
N GLY A 86 37.80 -31.94 3.62
CA GLY A 86 38.36 -33.29 3.67
C GLY A 86 38.77 -33.69 2.25
N GLY A 87 40.03 -33.87 1.87
CA GLY A 87 41.24 -34.20 2.62
C GLY A 87 41.90 -35.38 1.90
N ALA A 88 43.19 -35.19 1.54
CA ALA A 88 44.14 -36.11 0.88
C ALA A 88 44.14 -36.15 -0.66
#